data_AF-A0A8T7E9I3-F1
#
_entry.id   AF-A0A8T7E9I3-F1
#
_cell.length_a   1.000
_cell.length_b   1.000
_cell.length_c   1.000
_cell.angle_alpha   90.00
_cell.angle_beta   90.00
_cell.angle_gamma   90.00
#
_symmetry.space_group_name_H-M   'P 1'
#
loop_
_entity.id
_entity.type
_entity.pdbx_description
1 polymer ?
#
loop_
_entity_poly.entity_id
_entity_poly.type
_entity_poly.pdbx_seq_one_letter_code
_entity_poly.pdbx_strand_id
1 'polypeptide(L)'
;MPHISLVHTYAPNQIRVMYETVELGSYTIRIFTDLEGNIDRHAHTISVYPVRLETAVPIKPEATLRETVGHGLFAIQAQLYDLGGQTRLEANLRLQAELEQPRGMNLMPKRVINRIAQGITDHRMREMADGFIRAALAAYHDCEGCEAMCLLAD
;
A
#
# COMPACT_ATOMS: atom_id res chain seq x y z
N MET A 1 8.32 -4.13 -5.75
CA MET A 1 7.61 -2.89 -6.10
C MET A 1 8.60 -1.74 -5.96
N PRO A 2 8.92 -1.00 -7.03
CA PRO A 2 10.06 -0.08 -7.05
C PRO A 2 9.92 1.16 -6.14
N HIS A 3 8.72 1.44 -5.62
CA HIS A 3 8.43 2.67 -4.86
C HIS A 3 7.81 2.42 -3.48
N ILE A 4 7.60 1.16 -3.08
CA ILE A 4 7.08 0.81 -1.75
C ILE A 4 8.11 -0.08 -1.07
N SER A 5 8.47 0.30 0.14
CA SER A 5 9.42 -0.43 0.97
C SER A 5 8.79 -0.77 2.32
N LEU A 6 9.06 -1.98 2.80
CA LEU A 6 8.78 -2.37 4.19
C LEU A 6 9.81 -1.65 5.07
N VAL A 7 9.33 -0.78 5.96
CA VAL A 7 10.18 -0.04 6.90
C VAL A 7 10.35 -0.85 8.19
N HIS A 8 9.25 -1.43 8.68
CA HIS A 8 9.25 -2.15 9.94
C HIS A 8 8.10 -3.15 10.03
N THR A 9 8.31 -4.22 10.78
CA THR A 9 7.29 -5.20 11.17
C THR A 9 7.14 -5.16 12.68
N TYR A 10 6.00 -4.67 13.18
CA TYR A 10 5.72 -4.56 14.61
C TYR A 10 5.11 -5.85 15.17
N ALA A 11 4.31 -6.53 14.35
CA ALA A 11 3.70 -7.82 14.64
C ALA A 11 3.52 -8.59 13.32
N PRO A 12 3.19 -9.90 13.34
CA PRO A 12 3.04 -10.70 12.11
C PRO A 12 2.12 -10.10 11.06
N ASN A 13 1.09 -9.37 11.49
CA ASN A 13 0.12 -8.71 10.63
C ASN A 13 0.18 -7.17 10.68
N GLN A 14 1.11 -6.58 11.44
CA GLN A 14 1.22 -5.13 11.62
C GLN A 14 2.57 -4.63 11.11
N ILE A 15 2.53 -3.78 10.08
CA ILE A 15 3.73 -3.31 9.38
C ILE A 15 3.68 -1.80 9.17
N ARG A 16 4.85 -1.18 9.06
CA ARG A 16 5.02 0.13 8.45
C ARG A 16 5.61 -0.02 7.07
N VAL A 17 4.97 0.63 6.10
CA VAL A 17 5.51 0.79 4.76
C VAL A 17 5.83 2.25 4.49
N MET A 18 6.80 2.48 3.62
CA MET A 18 7.11 3.79 3.07
C MET A 18 6.97 3.73 1.56
N TYR A 19 6.17 4.66 1.05
CA TYR A 19 6.17 5.01 -0.35
C TYR A 19 7.15 6.16 -0.60
N GLU A 20 8.00 6.03 -1.62
CA GLU A 20 8.92 7.08 -2.06
C GLU A 20 8.78 7.35 -3.57
N THR A 21 8.68 8.62 -3.94
CA THR A 21 8.69 9.07 -5.34
C THR A 21 9.48 10.36 -5.50
N VAL A 22 9.92 10.63 -6.73
CA VAL A 22 10.56 11.89 -7.13
C VAL A 22 9.65 12.58 -8.12
N GLU A 23 9.26 13.80 -7.79
CA GLU A 23 8.38 14.66 -8.59
C GLU A 23 9.10 15.97 -8.91
N LEU A 24 8.60 16.73 -9.89
CA LEU A 24 9.15 18.06 -10.22
C LEU A 24 10.67 18.05 -10.49
N GLY A 25 11.16 16.99 -11.12
CA GLY A 25 12.56 16.80 -11.53
C GLY A 25 13.51 16.32 -10.43
N SER A 26 13.32 16.75 -9.17
CA SER A 26 14.21 16.37 -8.07
C SER A 26 13.59 16.43 -6.67
N TYR A 27 12.28 16.64 -6.56
CA TYR A 27 11.59 16.79 -5.27
C TYR A 27 11.11 15.43 -4.76
N THR A 28 11.62 14.99 -3.62
CA THR A 28 11.30 13.67 -3.07
C THR A 28 10.06 13.73 -2.18
N ILE A 29 9.14 12.78 -2.34
CA ILE A 29 7.96 12.66 -1.49
C ILE A 29 8.02 11.30 -0.82
N ARG A 30 8.02 11.29 0.51
CA ARG A 30 7.96 10.09 1.35
C ARG A 30 6.66 10.06 2.13
N ILE A 31 5.88 9.00 1.94
CA ILE A 31 4.62 8.79 2.64
C ILE A 31 4.74 7.50 3.44
N PHE A 32 4.62 7.61 4.75
CA PHE A 32 4.61 6.47 5.65
C PHE A 32 3.17 6.09 6.00
N THR A 33 2.92 4.79 6.04
CA THR A 33 1.62 4.25 6.45
C THR A 33 1.83 3.03 7.34
N ASP A 34 1.12 3.00 8.46
CA ASP A 34 1.01 1.85 9.35
C ASP A 34 -0.21 1.03 8.96
N LEU A 35 -0.02 -0.28 8.78
CA LEU A 35 -1.01 -1.19 8.21
C LEU A 35 -1.18 -2.41 9.08
N GLU A 36 -2.43 -2.85 9.21
CA GLU A 36 -2.78 -4.15 9.77
C GLU A 36 -3.49 -4.99 8.71
N GLY A 37 -3.02 -6.22 8.51
CA GLY A 37 -3.61 -7.21 7.61
C GLY A 37 -4.48 -8.22 8.34
N ASN A 38 -5.54 -8.67 7.67
CA ASN A 38 -6.39 -9.78 8.11
C ASN A 38 -6.83 -10.62 6.91
N ILE A 39 -6.87 -11.94 7.11
CA ILE A 39 -7.36 -12.92 6.12
C ILE A 39 -8.50 -13.70 6.77
N ASP A 40 -9.71 -13.50 6.28
CA ASP A 40 -10.87 -14.29 6.66
C ASP A 40 -11.08 -15.39 5.62
N ARG A 41 -10.79 -16.63 6.00
CA ARG A 41 -10.94 -17.81 5.13
C ARG A 41 -12.40 -18.23 4.95
N HIS A 42 -13.28 -17.94 5.91
CA HIS A 42 -14.70 -18.27 5.83
C HIS A 42 -15.43 -17.28 4.92
N ALA A 43 -15.12 -16.00 5.05
CA ALA A 43 -15.66 -14.95 4.18
C ALA A 43 -14.92 -14.85 2.84
N HIS A 44 -13.81 -15.57 2.65
CA HIS A 44 -12.92 -15.45 1.49
C HIS A 44 -12.47 -14.00 1.22
N THR A 45 -12.14 -13.28 2.29
CA THR A 45 -11.80 -11.86 2.25
C THR A 45 -10.38 -11.65 2.74
N ILE A 46 -9.62 -10.82 2.02
CA ILE A 46 -8.36 -10.26 2.47
C ILE A 46 -8.58 -8.77 2.74
N SER A 47 -8.09 -8.27 3.86
CA SER A 47 -8.20 -6.86 4.16
C SER A 47 -6.92 -6.33 4.78
N VAL A 48 -6.57 -5.11 4.41
CA VAL A 48 -5.49 -4.35 5.01
C VAL A 48 -6.03 -2.96 5.30
N TYR A 49 -5.89 -2.50 6.53
CA TYR A 49 -6.43 -1.22 6.96
C TYR A 49 -5.36 -0.39 7.65
N PRO A 50 -5.50 0.95 7.62
CA PRO A 50 -4.61 1.81 8.39
C PRO A 50 -4.87 1.56 9.87
N VAL A 51 -3.79 1.42 10.64
CA VAL A 51 -3.86 1.19 12.09
C VAL A 51 -2.98 2.19 12.80
N ARG A 52 -3.40 2.62 13.99
CA ARG A 52 -2.52 3.40 14.87
C ARG A 52 -1.78 2.41 15.77
N LEU A 53 -0.48 2.28 15.54
CA LEU A 53 0.38 1.41 16.34
C LEU A 53 0.99 2.22 17.50
N GLU A 54 0.68 1.85 18.74
CA GLU A 54 1.21 2.54 19.92
C GLU A 54 2.73 2.39 20.06
N THR A 55 3.27 1.27 19.57
CA THR A 55 4.71 0.96 19.55
C THR A 55 5.47 1.66 18.44
N ALA A 56 4.75 2.27 17.48
CA ALA A 56 5.38 2.87 16.33
C ALA A 56 5.95 4.24 16.63
N VAL A 57 7.17 4.49 16.14
CA VAL A 57 7.79 5.81 16.22
C VAL A 57 6.91 6.82 15.48
N PRO A 58 6.51 7.95 16.09
CA PRO A 58 5.70 8.94 15.40
C PRO A 58 6.42 9.47 14.15
N ILE A 59 5.71 9.48 13.02
CA ILE A 59 6.20 10.12 11.80
C ILE A 59 6.04 11.62 12.02
N LYS A 60 7.14 12.36 11.94
CA LYS A 60 7.13 13.83 11.99
C LYS A 60 6.96 14.34 10.57
N PRO A 61 5.83 14.99 10.25
CA PRO A 61 5.69 15.66 8.96
C PRO A 61 6.79 16.71 8.81
N GLU A 62 7.42 16.74 7.65
CA GLU A 62 8.46 17.71 7.32
C GLU A 62 8.37 18.11 5.86
N ALA A 63 8.59 19.38 5.57
CA ALA A 63 8.68 19.90 4.22
C ALA A 63 9.91 20.81 4.10
N THR A 64 10.81 20.45 3.18
CA THR A 64 12.02 21.20 2.85
C THR A 64 11.97 21.69 1.40
N LEU A 65 13.08 22.25 0.90
CA LEU A 65 13.23 22.59 -0.51
C LEU A 65 13.37 21.37 -1.43
N ARG A 66 13.70 20.19 -0.87
CA ARG A 66 14.04 18.98 -1.64
C ARG A 66 13.14 17.80 -1.34
N GLU A 67 12.46 17.80 -0.20
CA GLU A 67 11.64 16.67 0.20
C GLU A 67 10.43 17.06 1.07
N THR A 68 9.34 16.31 0.92
CA THR A 68 8.25 16.25 1.90
C THR A 68 8.16 14.84 2.47
N VAL A 69 8.06 14.77 3.79
CA VAL A 69 7.71 13.57 4.55
C VAL A 69 6.33 13.76 5.15
N GLY A 70 5.47 12.75 4.99
CA GLY A 70 4.10 12.79 5.52
C GLY A 70 3.57 11.42 5.91
N HIS A 71 2.35 11.43 6.45
CA HIS A 71 1.59 10.23 6.78
C HIS A 71 0.46 10.02 5.79
N GLY A 72 0.27 8.77 5.38
CA GLY A 72 -0.81 8.34 4.51
C GLY A 72 -1.75 7.38 5.20
N LEU A 73 -2.97 7.28 4.68
CA LEU A 73 -3.93 6.24 4.97
C LEU A 73 -4.05 5.38 3.73
N PHE A 74 -3.77 4.08 3.87
CA PHE A 74 -3.95 3.10 2.82
C PHE A 74 -4.82 1.98 3.33
N ALA A 75 -5.84 1.62 2.55
CA ALA A 75 -6.68 0.48 2.81
C ALA A 75 -6.90 -0.32 1.53
N ILE A 76 -6.94 -1.64 1.66
CA ILE A 76 -7.38 -2.55 0.61
C ILE A 76 -8.35 -3.55 1.22
N GLN A 77 -9.45 -3.80 0.52
CA GLN A 77 -10.33 -4.91 0.79
C GLN A 77 -10.48 -5.71 -0.49
N ALA A 78 -10.15 -6.99 -0.44
CA ALA A 78 -10.23 -7.90 -1.55
C ALA A 78 -11.16 -9.06 -1.19
N GLN A 79 -12.09 -9.34 -2.09
CA GLN A 79 -13.03 -10.46 -2.00
C GLN A 79 -12.70 -11.46 -3.09
N LEU A 80 -12.58 -12.73 -2.70
CA LEU A 80 -12.38 -13.83 -3.62
C LEU A 80 -13.71 -14.56 -3.83
N TYR A 81 -13.98 -14.92 -5.07
CA TYR A 81 -15.15 -15.69 -5.50
C TYR A 81 -14.68 -16.92 -6.26
N ASP A 82 -15.09 -18.09 -5.80
CA ASP A 82 -14.92 -19.33 -6.53
C ASP A 82 -15.92 -19.38 -7.70
N LEU A 83 -15.42 -19.56 -8.91
CA LEU A 83 -16.19 -19.75 -10.14
C LEU A 83 -15.88 -21.12 -10.76
N GLY A 84 -15.46 -22.10 -9.95
CA GLY A 84 -15.07 -23.44 -10.36
C GLY A 84 -13.62 -23.47 -10.85
N GLY A 85 -13.42 -23.51 -12.17
CA GLY A 85 -12.08 -23.56 -12.77
C GLY A 85 -11.30 -22.24 -12.74
N GLN A 86 -11.83 -21.21 -12.08
CA GLN A 86 -11.23 -19.89 -12.00
C GLN A 86 -11.65 -19.19 -10.71
N THR A 87 -10.80 -18.29 -10.21
CA THR A 87 -11.12 -17.43 -9.07
C THR A 87 -11.28 -15.99 -9.56
N ARG A 88 -12.40 -15.36 -9.22
CA ARG A 88 -12.59 -13.92 -9.43
C ARG A 88 -12.14 -13.17 -8.17
N LEU A 89 -11.30 -12.17 -8.37
CA LEU A 89 -10.85 -11.24 -7.35
C LEU A 89 -11.52 -9.89 -7.57
N GLU A 90 -12.22 -9.38 -6.55
CA GLU A 90 -12.70 -8.00 -6.53
C GLU A 90 -11.98 -7.24 -5.42
N ALA A 91 -11.27 -6.16 -5.76
CA ALA A 91 -10.52 -5.36 -4.80
C ALA A 91 -10.97 -3.91 -4.82
N ASN A 92 -11.19 -3.35 -3.64
CA ASN A 92 -11.36 -1.92 -3.40
C ASN A 92 -10.11 -1.38 -2.71
N LEU A 93 -9.47 -0.40 -3.34
CA LEU A 93 -8.29 0.27 -2.82
C LEU A 93 -8.64 1.72 -2.46
N ARG A 94 -8.14 2.19 -1.32
CA ARG A 94 -8.24 3.57 -0.88
C ARG A 94 -6.88 4.07 -0.45
N LEU A 95 -6.50 5.22 -0.97
CA LEU A 95 -5.28 5.91 -0.59
C LEU A 95 -5.62 7.39 -0.36
N GLN A 96 -5.20 7.90 0.79
CA GLN A 96 -5.27 9.32 1.13
C GLN A 96 -3.93 9.69 1.74
N ALA A 97 -3.37 10.83 1.38
CA ALA A 97 -2.17 11.34 2.02
C ALA A 97 -2.30 12.84 2.24
N GLU A 98 -1.86 13.29 3.40
CA GLU A 98 -1.74 14.71 3.71
C GLU A 98 -0.26 15.08 3.67
N LEU A 99 0.10 15.93 2.72
CA LEU A 99 1.46 16.39 2.52
C LEU A 99 1.56 17.87 2.90
N GLU A 100 2.57 18.22 3.69
CA GLU A 100 2.89 19.61 3.95
C GLU A 100 3.39 20.30 2.68
N GLN A 101 3.02 21.57 2.52
CA GLN A 101 3.45 22.38 1.39
C GLN A 101 4.98 22.60 1.47
N PRO A 102 5.73 22.35 0.38
CA PRO A 102 7.18 22.55 0.37
C PRO A 102 7.57 23.98 0.76
N ARG A 103 8.48 24.12 1.72
CA ARG A 103 9.01 25.43 2.14
C ARG A 103 9.79 26.04 0.97
N GLY A 104 9.38 27.22 0.51
CA GLY A 104 9.94 27.88 -0.69
C GLY A 104 9.07 27.75 -1.94
N MET A 105 8.04 26.91 -1.90
CA MET A 105 7.03 26.79 -2.97
C MET A 105 5.66 27.37 -2.55
N ASN A 106 5.67 28.39 -1.68
CA ASN A 106 4.47 29.10 -1.23
C ASN A 106 3.68 29.74 -2.40
N LEU A 107 4.34 29.97 -3.54
CA LEU A 107 3.72 30.48 -4.76
C LEU A 107 3.10 29.39 -5.65
N MET A 108 3.33 28.10 -5.36
CA MET A 108 2.72 27.03 -6.14
C MET A 108 1.21 26.96 -5.84
N PRO A 109 0.35 26.99 -6.87
CA PRO A 109 -1.08 26.83 -6.65
C PRO A 109 -1.37 25.47 -6.00
N LYS A 110 -2.24 25.45 -4.98
CA LYS A 110 -2.71 24.21 -4.32
C LYS A 110 -3.15 23.12 -5.31
N ARG A 111 -3.67 23.51 -6.48
CA ARG A 111 -4.06 22.59 -7.57
C ARG A 111 -2.90 21.75 -8.12
N VAL A 112 -1.68 22.29 -8.16
CA VAL A 112 -0.50 21.55 -8.64
C VAL A 112 -0.06 20.52 -7.60
N ILE A 113 -0.05 20.90 -6.32
CA ILE A 113 0.25 19.99 -5.20
C ILE A 113 -0.79 18.85 -5.15
N ASN A 114 -2.07 19.20 -5.24
CA ASN A 114 -3.15 18.21 -5.27
C ASN A 114 -3.05 17.30 -6.50
N ARG A 115 -2.60 17.80 -7.66
CA ARG A 115 -2.37 16.97 -8.85
C ARG A 115 -1.22 15.99 -8.65
N ILE A 116 -0.16 16.38 -7.95
CA ILE A 116 0.94 15.48 -7.60
C ILE A 116 0.44 14.39 -6.65
N ALA A 117 -0.26 14.77 -5.58
CA ALA A 117 -0.87 13.81 -4.65
C ALA A 117 -1.86 12.86 -5.36
N GLN A 118 -2.67 13.38 -6.29
CA GLN A 118 -3.62 12.59 -7.08
C GLN A 118 -2.90 11.68 -8.09
N GLY A 119 -1.87 12.17 -8.78
CA GLY A 119 -1.08 11.39 -9.74
C GLY A 119 -0.31 10.25 -9.09
N ILE A 120 0.25 10.50 -7.91
CA ILE A 120 0.80 9.48 -7.01
C ILE A 120 -0.28 8.47 -6.65
N THR A 121 -1.48 8.93 -6.32
CA THR A 121 -2.55 8.02 -5.89
C THR A 121 -3.04 7.12 -7.05
N ASP A 122 -3.36 7.69 -8.22
CA ASP A 122 -4.01 6.98 -9.33
C ASP A 122 -3.07 6.09 -10.15
N HIS A 123 -1.81 6.50 -10.33
CA HIS A 123 -0.83 5.67 -11.03
C HIS A 123 -0.39 4.50 -10.14
N ARG A 124 -0.23 4.73 -8.83
CA ARG A 124 0.30 3.73 -7.92
C ARG A 124 -0.74 2.73 -7.48
N MET A 125 -2.01 3.10 -7.34
CA MET A 125 -3.09 2.12 -7.12
C MET A 125 -3.09 1.02 -8.21
N ARG A 126 -2.83 1.40 -9.47
CA ARG A 126 -2.69 0.43 -10.57
C ARG A 126 -1.45 -0.45 -10.42
N GLU A 127 -0.30 0.11 -10.06
CA GLU A 127 0.91 -0.69 -9.82
C GLU A 127 0.78 -1.64 -8.62
N MET A 128 0.11 -1.23 -7.54
CA MET A 128 -0.15 -2.11 -6.40
C MET A 128 -1.08 -3.25 -6.78
N ALA A 129 -2.14 -2.95 -7.55
CA ALA A 129 -3.05 -3.96 -8.07
C ALA A 129 -2.33 -4.94 -9.00
N ASP A 130 -1.53 -4.45 -9.96
CA ASP A 130 -0.73 -5.27 -10.86
C ASP A 130 0.28 -6.14 -10.11
N GLY A 131 0.96 -5.57 -9.11
CA GLY A 131 1.91 -6.28 -8.28
C GLY A 131 1.25 -7.39 -7.47
N PHE A 132 0.08 -7.10 -6.88
CA PHE A 132 -0.73 -8.08 -6.17
C PHE A 132 -1.17 -9.22 -7.09
N ILE A 133 -1.71 -8.90 -8.28
CA ILE A 133 -2.16 -9.89 -9.26
C ILE A 133 -0.99 -10.80 -9.67
N ARG A 134 0.17 -10.23 -10.00
CA ARG A 134 1.36 -11.03 -10.38
C ARG A 134 1.83 -11.94 -9.25
N ALA A 135 1.88 -11.44 -8.01
CA ALA A 135 2.26 -12.23 -6.85
C ALA A 135 1.26 -13.36 -6.57
N ALA A 136 -0.04 -13.09 -6.69
CA ALA A 136 -1.09 -14.08 -6.52
C ALA A 136 -1.01 -15.18 -7.60
N LEU A 137 -0.79 -14.83 -8.86
CA LEU A 137 -0.62 -15.78 -9.96
C LEU A 137 0.66 -16.62 -9.79
N ALA A 138 1.77 -16.00 -9.38
CA ALA A 138 3.01 -16.74 -9.10
C ALA A 138 2.84 -17.73 -7.95
N ALA A 139 2.22 -17.30 -6.85
CA ALA A 139 1.93 -18.17 -5.72
C ALA A 139 0.98 -19.33 -6.08
N TYR A 140 0.03 -19.11 -6.98
CA TYR A 140 -0.84 -20.17 -7.49
C TYR A 140 -0.04 -21.23 -8.25
N HIS A 141 0.82 -20.82 -9.18
CA HIS A 141 1.67 -21.75 -9.94
C HIS A 141 2.68 -22.50 -9.06
N ASP A 142 3.25 -21.84 -8.05
CA ASP A 142 4.10 -22.51 -7.07
C ASP A 142 3.32 -23.52 -6.21
N CYS A 143 2.01 -23.33 -6.06
CA CYS A 143 1.11 -24.20 -5.31
C CYS A 143 0.59 -25.40 -6.13
N GLU A 144 0.71 -25.41 -7.47
CA GLU A 144 0.39 -26.58 -8.32
C GLU A 144 1.32 -27.77 -8.04
N GLY A 145 2.44 -27.56 -7.31
CA GLY A 145 3.27 -28.63 -6.73
C GLY A 145 2.89 -29.04 -5.29
N CYS A 146 1.89 -28.40 -4.69
CA CYS A 146 1.57 -28.46 -3.25
C CYS A 146 0.25 -29.19 -2.94
N GLU A 147 -0.33 -29.93 -3.89
CA GLU A 147 -1.47 -30.83 -3.64
C GLU A 147 -1.19 -31.88 -2.54
N ALA A 148 0.07 -32.10 -2.16
CA ALA A 148 0.42 -33.08 -1.15
C ALA A 148 0.41 -32.57 0.32
N MET A 149 0.30 -31.26 0.59
CA MET A 149 0.59 -30.73 1.94
C MET A 149 -0.52 -29.90 2.60
N CYS A 150 -1.67 -29.71 1.95
CA CYS A 150 -2.85 -29.08 2.57
C CYS A 150 -3.93 -30.07 3.05
N LEU A 151 -3.75 -31.39 2.83
CA LEU A 151 -4.66 -32.44 3.31
C LEU A 151 -4.23 -33.09 4.64
N LEU A 152 -3.22 -32.56 5.34
CA LEU A 152 -2.69 -33.13 6.60
C LEU A 152 -2.59 -32.14 7.76
N ALA A 153 -3.48 -31.14 7.80
CA ALA A 153 -3.69 -30.35 9.00
C ALA A 153 -5.18 -30.37 9.34
N ASP A 154 -5.59 -31.52 9.88
CA ASP A 154 -6.81 -31.66 10.69
C ASP A 154 -6.79 -30.73 11.90
#